data_AF-A0A7R6VLZ8-F1
#
_entry.id   AF-A0A7R6VLZ8-F1
#
_cell.length_a   1.000
_cell.length_b   1.000
_cell.length_c   1.000
_cell.angle_alpha   90.00
_cell.angle_beta   90.00
_cell.angle_gamma   90.00
#
_symmetry.space_group_name_H-M   'P 1'
#
loop_
_entity.id
_entity.type
_entity.pdbx_description
1 polymer ?
#
loop_
_entity_poly.entity_id
_entity_poly.type
_entity_poly.pdbx_seq_one_letter_code
_entity_poly.pdbx_strand_id
1 'polypeptide(L)'
;MYDKNIEPQIIKDYSSLIYKHLHKHPIKKEFHKNIIDFPSSSTIFLLVGDTEIKSWLHNAKAKNFTLYIIPHASNPLAQKYFHLPTTFEELFTLTTKQHYFTYCNEKLLFASAIVGDKIWITNQNLFLSFLKNFYNIRLFKTNITLKFHKLISVSLLIEAGDARYIKEKRDTFFTDIQTGCKKVAAIIYAPTSVIEAFKLRYFLVKKDQKYLPKGIGTLVTDTITITTDKDLTLLCDNEEPIISKDVVIKSVPTNLQIVSGAQKCSKEGKETIRVDRLPKDEEFINFYTKRTLPFLPIAPEEAFADLFKKIKENAKISIEYTVLLLISVLMATFGLFQNSSPTIIGAMILAPLMAPVISLAMGIIRFDETLVKNSFKTVFISTLLALLLALGFTNLFPIEHMTQQMAIRTNPTLLDLGVAILAGLAAAYGYTNSKVGESLAGVAIAVALVPPLCVAGIGLGWGNLDVFYKAFLLYLANIVGIVFAAGIMFYLLGYASKRYASAALIIKLLLLASIFFPLYVATQTVLKEERIYEQIKYLKFKNVTLQLDNIQYHKNGATLFISVLSKKNLSAREKEAILQQIKKKFPAENLIISFKQML
;
A
#
# COMPACT_ATOMS: atom_id res chain seq x y z
N MET A 1 -16.44 13.74 51.32
CA MET A 1 -16.16 12.30 51.36
C MET A 1 -14.81 12.08 50.71
N TYR A 2 -13.95 11.28 51.32
CA TYR A 2 -12.56 11.14 50.91
C TYR A 2 -12.04 9.72 51.18
N ASP A 3 -10.96 9.34 50.48
CA ASP A 3 -10.31 8.03 50.64
C ASP A 3 -9.44 7.98 51.92
N LYS A 4 -9.24 6.80 52.52
CA LYS A 4 -8.45 6.60 53.76
C LYS A 4 -7.03 7.13 53.64
N ASN A 5 -6.49 7.05 52.43
CA ASN A 5 -5.07 7.28 52.16
C ASN A 5 -4.75 8.76 51.95
N ILE A 6 -5.74 9.66 52.09
CA ILE A 6 -5.54 11.10 51.90
C ILE A 6 -5.06 11.72 53.20
N GLU A 7 -4.00 12.53 53.10
CA GLU A 7 -3.41 13.19 54.25
C GLU A 7 -4.44 14.06 55.00
N PRO A 8 -4.51 13.97 56.34
CA PRO A 8 -5.45 14.75 57.15
C PRO A 8 -5.37 16.27 56.92
N GLN A 9 -4.18 16.77 56.59
CA GLN A 9 -3.94 18.19 56.33
C GLN A 9 -4.67 18.66 55.07
N ILE A 10 -4.59 17.89 53.98
CA ILE A 10 -5.30 18.17 52.72
C ILE A 10 -6.82 18.23 52.94
N ILE A 11 -7.35 17.30 53.75
CA ILE A 11 -8.78 17.27 54.10
C ILE A 11 -9.18 18.51 54.91
N LYS A 12 -8.31 18.96 55.83
CA LYS A 12 -8.53 20.15 56.64
C LYS A 12 -8.56 21.41 55.76
N ASP A 13 -7.61 21.55 54.84
CA ASP A 13 -7.48 22.71 53.96
C ASP A 13 -8.68 22.83 53.01
N TYR A 14 -9.06 21.73 52.34
CA TYR A 14 -10.26 21.73 51.49
C TYR A 14 -11.54 21.98 52.29
N SER A 15 -11.67 21.44 53.50
CA SER A 15 -12.85 21.69 54.33
C SER A 15 -13.00 23.17 54.73
N SER A 16 -11.88 23.85 55.00
CA SER A 16 -11.85 25.29 55.29
C SER A 16 -12.28 26.12 54.07
N LEU A 17 -11.76 25.77 52.89
CA LEU A 17 -12.10 26.42 51.62
C LEU A 17 -13.57 26.24 51.24
N ILE A 18 -14.13 25.04 51.42
CA ILE A 18 -15.56 24.76 51.19
C ILE A 18 -16.43 25.61 52.10
N TYR A 19 -16.08 25.69 53.39
CA TYR A 19 -16.82 26.51 54.36
C TYR A 19 -16.79 27.99 53.98
N LYS A 20 -15.62 28.50 53.57
CA LYS A 20 -15.42 29.88 53.13
C LYS A 20 -16.25 30.23 51.88
N HIS A 21 -16.40 29.30 50.94
CA HIS A 21 -17.14 29.55 49.69
C HIS A 21 -18.66 29.35 49.81
N LEU A 22 -19.12 28.36 50.58
CA LEU A 22 -20.55 28.03 50.62
C LEU A 22 -21.31 28.67 51.78
N HIS A 23 -20.64 29.22 52.80
CA HIS A 23 -21.27 29.86 53.97
C HIS A 23 -22.44 29.03 54.59
N LYS A 24 -22.32 27.69 54.58
CA LYS A 24 -23.37 26.75 55.04
C LYS A 24 -23.02 26.10 56.38
N HIS A 25 -24.05 25.58 57.06
CA HIS A 25 -24.04 24.76 58.30
C HIS A 25 -22.86 23.77 58.42
N PRO A 26 -22.52 23.28 59.64
CA PRO A 26 -21.33 22.45 59.89
C PRO A 26 -21.19 21.30 58.87
N ILE A 27 -20.03 21.28 58.20
CA ILE A 27 -19.67 20.25 57.22
C ILE A 27 -19.54 18.91 57.95
N LYS A 28 -20.46 17.98 57.73
CA LYS A 28 -20.29 16.58 58.17
C LYS A 28 -19.15 15.95 57.38
N LYS A 29 -18.01 15.73 58.05
CA LYS A 29 -16.86 15.03 57.48
C LYS A 29 -17.06 13.53 57.69
N GLU A 30 -17.44 12.84 56.63
CA GLU A 30 -17.66 11.40 56.69
C GLU A 30 -16.63 10.63 55.85
N PHE A 31 -15.99 9.68 56.53
CA PHE A 31 -15.17 8.62 55.95
C PHE A 31 -16.09 7.52 55.41
N HIS A 32 -15.84 6.98 54.20
CA HIS A 32 -16.92 6.34 53.48
C HIS A 32 -17.09 4.81 53.60
N LYS A 33 -18.36 4.35 53.62
CA LYS A 33 -18.80 2.99 53.22
C LYS A 33 -19.95 2.97 52.17
N ASN A 34 -20.91 3.92 52.09
CA ASN A 34 -21.92 3.94 50.99
C ASN A 34 -22.68 5.28 50.74
N ILE A 35 -22.69 5.80 49.50
CA ILE A 35 -23.13 7.19 49.18
C ILE A 35 -24.67 7.31 49.20
N ILE A 36 -25.34 6.17 49.10
CA ILE A 36 -26.79 6.04 48.98
C ILE A 36 -27.50 6.48 50.28
N ASP A 37 -26.79 6.40 51.41
CA ASP A 37 -27.31 6.66 52.76
C ASP A 37 -27.61 8.14 53.00
N PHE A 38 -27.09 9.04 52.14
CA PHE A 38 -27.36 10.46 52.21
C PHE A 38 -28.74 10.84 51.63
N PRO A 39 -29.41 11.88 52.20
CA PRO A 39 -30.68 12.40 51.68
C PRO A 39 -30.58 12.88 50.23
N SER A 40 -31.57 12.58 49.41
CA SER A 40 -31.53 12.76 47.95
C SER A 40 -31.24 14.19 47.44
N SER A 41 -31.29 15.23 48.29
CA SER A 41 -30.97 16.63 47.98
C SER A 41 -29.60 17.11 48.50
N SER A 42 -28.74 16.20 48.98
CA SER A 42 -27.44 16.55 49.53
C SER A 42 -26.45 17.08 48.49
N THR A 43 -25.63 18.05 48.91
CA THR A 43 -24.43 18.49 48.18
C THR A 43 -23.22 17.72 48.71
N ILE A 44 -22.51 17.02 47.83
CA ILE A 44 -21.46 16.08 48.18
C ILE A 44 -20.16 16.47 47.48
N PHE A 45 -19.09 16.58 48.26
CA PHE A 45 -17.72 16.76 47.77
C PHE A 45 -16.99 15.41 47.77
N LEU A 46 -16.42 15.04 46.63
CA LEU A 46 -15.76 13.76 46.36
C LEU A 46 -14.27 13.97 46.15
N LEU A 47 -13.45 13.46 47.07
CA LEU A 47 -11.99 13.42 46.95
C LEU A 47 -11.55 11.96 47.03
N VAL A 48 -11.82 11.20 45.97
CA VAL A 48 -11.55 9.76 45.86
C VAL A 48 -11.00 9.44 44.47
N GLY A 49 -10.43 8.25 44.28
CA GLY A 49 -9.88 7.81 43.00
C GLY A 49 -10.95 7.49 41.95
N ASP A 50 -10.54 7.36 40.70
CA ASP A 50 -11.47 7.12 39.57
C ASP A 50 -12.36 5.87 39.77
N THR A 51 -11.83 4.81 40.38
CA THR A 51 -12.55 3.56 40.67
C THR A 51 -13.70 3.77 41.65
N GLU A 52 -13.45 4.50 42.73
CA GLU A 52 -14.48 4.79 43.74
C GLU A 52 -15.51 5.76 43.18
N ILE A 53 -15.09 6.80 42.45
CA ILE A 53 -16.02 7.74 41.80
C ILE A 53 -16.99 6.95 40.92
N LYS A 54 -16.49 6.06 40.06
CA LYS A 54 -17.35 5.26 39.17
C LYS A 54 -18.36 4.41 39.92
N SER A 55 -17.92 3.70 40.96
CA SER A 55 -18.77 2.87 41.80
C SER A 55 -19.89 3.70 42.44
N TRP A 56 -19.57 4.88 42.96
CA TRP A 56 -20.53 5.73 43.65
C TRP A 56 -21.51 6.36 42.68
N LEU A 57 -21.03 6.85 41.53
CA LEU A 57 -21.88 7.38 40.47
C LEU A 57 -22.84 6.31 39.93
N HIS A 58 -22.41 5.05 39.81
CA HIS A 58 -23.28 3.93 39.45
C HIS A 58 -24.41 3.75 40.48
N ASN A 59 -24.07 3.77 41.76
CA ASN A 59 -25.00 3.54 42.87
C ASN A 59 -25.94 4.73 43.12
N ALA A 60 -25.49 5.96 42.87
CA ALA A 60 -26.23 7.19 43.14
C ALA A 60 -27.05 7.70 41.95
N LYS A 61 -27.00 7.04 40.77
CA LYS A 61 -27.59 7.54 39.51
C LYS A 61 -29.06 8.01 39.57
N ALA A 62 -29.86 7.44 40.49
CA ALA A 62 -31.27 7.78 40.68
C ALA A 62 -31.52 8.90 41.71
N LYS A 63 -30.51 9.29 42.49
CA LYS A 63 -30.59 10.36 43.50
C LYS A 63 -30.43 11.73 42.84
N ASN A 64 -30.95 12.78 43.48
CA ASN A 64 -30.87 14.16 43.00
C ASN A 64 -29.70 14.93 43.66
N PHE A 65 -28.56 14.27 43.84
CA PHE A 65 -27.41 14.89 44.50
C PHE A 65 -26.76 15.97 43.63
N THR A 66 -26.19 16.97 44.31
CA THR A 66 -25.24 17.91 43.70
C THR A 66 -23.82 17.48 44.04
N LEU A 67 -23.04 17.08 43.04
CA LEU A 67 -21.70 16.50 43.21
C LEU A 67 -20.61 17.46 42.78
N TYR A 68 -19.63 17.63 43.67
CA TYR A 68 -18.36 18.32 43.43
C TYR A 68 -17.24 17.27 43.44
N ILE A 69 -16.62 17.02 42.29
CA ILE A 69 -15.45 16.14 42.22
C ILE A 69 -14.21 17.02 42.38
N ILE A 70 -13.42 16.74 43.42
CA ILE A 70 -12.20 17.49 43.71
C ILE A 70 -11.06 16.93 42.85
N PRO A 71 -10.40 17.75 42.01
CA PRO A 71 -9.25 17.34 41.22
C PRO A 71 -8.10 16.84 42.12
N HIS A 72 -7.62 15.63 41.87
CA HIS A 72 -6.52 15.02 42.61
C HIS A 72 -5.73 14.04 41.74
N ALA A 73 -4.46 13.78 42.05
CA ALA A 73 -3.61 12.87 41.26
C ALA A 73 -4.21 11.45 41.08
N SER A 74 -5.11 11.03 41.97
CA SER A 74 -5.79 9.73 41.93
C SER A 74 -7.02 9.67 41.00
N ASN A 75 -7.49 10.78 40.43
CA ASN A 75 -8.69 10.81 39.57
C ASN A 75 -8.53 11.51 38.20
N PRO A 76 -7.47 11.19 37.42
CA PRO A 76 -7.20 11.84 36.15
C PRO A 76 -8.27 11.58 35.07
N LEU A 77 -8.98 10.44 35.10
CA LEU A 77 -10.04 10.15 34.12
C LEU A 77 -11.29 10.98 34.39
N ALA A 78 -11.71 11.11 35.65
CA ALA A 78 -12.83 11.96 36.04
C ALA A 78 -12.56 13.43 35.71
N GLN A 79 -11.32 13.92 35.96
CA GLN A 79 -10.92 15.28 35.59
C GLN A 79 -11.10 15.56 34.10
N LYS A 80 -10.63 14.65 33.23
CA LYS A 80 -10.83 14.78 31.78
C LYS A 80 -12.30 14.66 31.39
N TYR A 81 -13.01 13.66 31.90
CA TYR A 81 -14.40 13.41 31.53
C TYR A 81 -15.32 14.59 31.85
N PHE A 82 -15.21 15.13 33.07
CA PHE A 82 -16.03 16.26 33.52
C PHE A 82 -15.41 17.64 33.22
N HIS A 83 -14.24 17.69 32.57
CA HIS A 83 -13.51 18.92 32.27
C HIS A 83 -13.29 19.76 33.53
N LEU A 84 -12.80 19.11 34.58
CA LEU A 84 -12.53 19.75 35.86
C LEU A 84 -11.29 20.64 35.74
N PRO A 85 -11.23 21.75 36.50
CA PRO A 85 -10.06 22.63 36.51
C PRO A 85 -8.89 21.94 37.20
N THR A 86 -7.68 22.50 37.05
CA THR A 86 -6.48 21.98 37.71
C THR A 86 -6.44 22.34 39.19
N THR A 87 -7.09 23.44 39.59
CA THR A 87 -7.14 23.91 40.97
C THR A 87 -8.52 23.70 41.59
N PHE A 88 -8.57 23.49 42.90
CA PHE A 88 -9.84 23.27 43.61
C PHE A 88 -10.71 24.53 43.66
N GLU A 89 -10.13 25.71 43.78
CA GLU A 89 -10.87 26.98 43.92
C GLU A 89 -11.65 27.32 42.65
N GLU A 90 -11.06 27.04 41.47
CA GLU A 90 -11.73 27.22 40.19
C GLU A 90 -12.96 26.32 40.02
N LEU A 91 -13.08 25.23 40.80
CA LEU A 91 -14.26 24.35 40.75
C LEU A 91 -15.54 25.10 41.09
N PHE A 92 -15.49 26.11 41.96
CA PHE A 92 -16.65 26.92 42.35
C PHE A 92 -17.10 27.91 41.26
N THR A 93 -16.26 28.16 40.25
CA THR A 93 -16.62 28.99 39.09
C THR A 93 -17.46 28.23 38.07
N LEU A 94 -17.48 26.90 38.16
CA LEU A 94 -18.19 26.03 37.24
C LEU A 94 -19.68 25.92 37.59
N THR A 95 -20.46 25.48 36.60
CA THR A 95 -21.91 25.29 36.74
C THR A 95 -22.24 23.82 36.90
N THR A 96 -23.28 23.54 37.68
CA THR A 96 -23.86 22.21 37.82
C THR A 96 -24.65 21.85 36.57
N LYS A 97 -24.40 20.65 36.03
CA LYS A 97 -25.08 20.16 34.84
C LYS A 97 -25.52 18.72 35.06
N GLN A 98 -26.63 18.35 34.43
CA GLN A 98 -27.06 16.98 34.35
C GLN A 98 -26.23 16.23 33.30
N HIS A 99 -25.76 15.03 33.64
CA HIS A 99 -24.94 14.20 32.75
C HIS A 99 -25.65 12.93 32.31
N TYR A 100 -25.22 12.43 31.17
CA TYR A 100 -25.53 11.08 30.69
C TYR A 100 -24.30 10.22 30.91
N PHE A 101 -24.52 9.04 31.48
CA PHE A 101 -23.46 8.09 31.77
C PHE A 101 -23.41 7.02 30.70
N THR A 102 -22.21 6.81 30.16
CA THR A 102 -21.97 5.74 29.20
C THR A 102 -21.53 4.50 29.96
N TYR A 103 -22.29 3.41 29.80
CA TYR A 103 -21.96 2.12 30.40
C TYR A 103 -21.46 1.18 29.33
N CYS A 104 -20.45 0.38 29.67
CA CYS A 104 -20.06 -0.82 28.96
C CYS A 104 -20.45 -2.03 29.81
N ASN A 105 -21.44 -2.79 29.34
CA ASN A 105 -22.18 -3.76 30.12
C ASN A 105 -22.72 -3.10 31.40
N GLU A 106 -22.18 -3.45 32.57
CA GLU A 106 -22.54 -2.86 33.86
C GLU A 106 -21.54 -1.82 34.38
N LYS A 107 -20.39 -1.68 33.72
CA LYS A 107 -19.29 -0.79 34.14
C LYS A 107 -19.44 0.61 33.57
N LEU A 108 -19.26 1.64 34.41
CA LEU A 108 -19.27 3.04 33.98
C LEU A 108 -17.96 3.38 33.26
N LEU A 109 -18.07 4.02 32.08
CA LEU A 109 -16.93 4.50 31.30
C LEU A 109 -16.73 6.00 31.45
N PHE A 110 -15.48 6.41 31.69
CA PHE A 110 -15.04 7.82 31.58
C PHE A 110 -14.24 8.08 30.31
N ALA A 111 -13.74 7.05 29.64
CA ALA A 111 -13.03 7.16 28.38
C ALA A 111 -13.71 6.32 27.30
N SER A 112 -13.24 5.10 27.12
CA SER A 112 -13.62 4.22 26.01
C SER A 112 -13.44 2.76 26.39
N ALA A 113 -14.33 1.93 25.87
CA ALA A 113 -14.13 0.49 25.77
C ALA A 113 -13.44 0.13 24.45
N ILE A 114 -12.49 -0.80 24.53
CA ILE A 114 -11.78 -1.34 23.38
C ILE A 114 -12.04 -2.85 23.32
N VAL A 115 -12.53 -3.32 22.18
CA VAL A 115 -12.82 -4.73 21.91
C VAL A 115 -11.86 -5.25 20.84
N GLY A 116 -11.15 -6.33 21.12
CA GLY A 116 -10.22 -6.94 20.16
C GLY A 116 -9.37 -8.06 20.75
N ASP A 117 -8.37 -8.51 20.01
CA ASP A 117 -7.42 -9.51 20.50
C ASP A 117 -6.47 -8.90 21.54
N LYS A 118 -6.09 -9.68 22.56
CA LYS A 118 -5.27 -9.26 23.71
C LYS A 118 -3.95 -8.61 23.26
N ILE A 119 -3.33 -9.16 22.22
CA ILE A 119 -2.04 -8.69 21.65
C ILE A 119 -2.10 -7.21 21.24
N TRP A 120 -3.27 -6.74 20.79
CA TRP A 120 -3.48 -5.36 20.37
C TRP A 120 -3.77 -4.43 21.55
N ILE A 121 -4.33 -4.96 22.63
CA ILE A 121 -4.87 -4.17 23.73
C ILE A 121 -3.82 -3.96 24.84
N THR A 122 -3.05 -4.99 25.20
CA THR A 122 -2.20 -4.94 26.42
C THR A 122 -0.84 -4.28 26.23
N ASN A 123 -0.40 -4.03 24.99
CA ASN A 123 0.95 -3.54 24.75
C ASN A 123 0.96 -2.00 24.68
N GLN A 124 1.57 -1.34 25.69
CA GLN A 124 1.65 0.14 25.75
C GLN A 124 2.30 0.73 24.48
N ASN A 125 3.24 0.00 23.87
CA ASN A 125 3.80 0.30 22.56
C ASN A 125 3.20 -0.62 21.47
N LEU A 126 1.94 -0.34 21.13
CA LEU A 126 1.20 -0.92 19.99
C LEU A 126 2.04 -1.03 18.69
N PHE A 127 2.96 -0.09 18.43
CA PHE A 127 3.82 -0.10 17.23
C PHE A 127 4.86 -1.23 17.21
N LEU A 128 5.57 -1.42 18.33
CA LEU A 128 6.53 -2.53 18.47
C LEU A 128 5.81 -3.88 18.48
N SER A 129 4.61 -3.94 19.09
CA SER A 129 3.75 -5.13 19.03
C SER A 129 3.34 -5.45 17.59
N PHE A 130 2.94 -4.42 16.83
CA PHE A 130 2.54 -4.56 15.43
C PHE A 130 3.70 -5.08 14.58
N LEU A 131 4.91 -4.49 14.68
CA LEU A 131 6.10 -4.93 13.95
C LEU A 131 6.57 -6.34 14.32
N LYS A 132 6.36 -6.78 15.56
CA LYS A 132 6.71 -8.14 15.99
C LYS A 132 5.69 -9.19 15.57
N ASN A 133 4.42 -8.79 15.36
CA ASN A 133 3.30 -9.72 15.17
C ASN A 133 2.52 -9.50 13.86
N PHE A 134 3.02 -8.70 12.91
CA PHE A 134 2.30 -8.36 11.68
C PHE A 134 1.97 -9.57 10.80
N TYR A 135 2.68 -10.69 10.97
CA TYR A 135 2.42 -11.94 10.24
C TYR A 135 1.27 -12.76 10.83
N ASN A 136 0.81 -12.46 12.05
CA ASN A 136 -0.24 -13.21 12.75
C ASN A 136 -1.48 -12.35 13.09
N ILE A 137 -1.67 -11.23 12.39
CA ILE A 137 -2.89 -10.41 12.54
C ILE A 137 -4.08 -11.22 12.04
N ARG A 138 -5.13 -11.34 12.86
CA ARG A 138 -6.38 -12.00 12.48
C ARG A 138 -7.54 -11.06 12.70
N LEU A 139 -8.47 -11.04 11.74
CA LEU A 139 -9.74 -10.34 11.90
C LEU A 139 -10.76 -11.30 12.51
N PHE A 140 -11.69 -10.77 13.30
CA PHE A 140 -12.80 -11.50 13.87
C PHE A 140 -14.13 -11.03 13.27
N LYS A 141 -15.12 -11.92 13.26
CA LYS A 141 -16.47 -11.57 12.79
C LYS A 141 -17.17 -10.76 13.87
N THR A 142 -17.76 -9.65 13.47
CA THR A 142 -18.49 -8.75 14.35
C THR A 142 -19.89 -8.53 13.86
N ASN A 143 -20.85 -8.84 14.72
CA ASN A 143 -22.26 -8.51 14.56
C ASN A 143 -22.55 -7.28 15.41
N ILE A 144 -22.78 -6.15 14.76
CA ILE A 144 -23.06 -4.87 15.41
C ILE A 144 -24.56 -4.59 15.24
N THR A 145 -25.27 -4.60 16.36
CA THR A 145 -26.69 -4.27 16.42
C THR A 145 -26.85 -2.86 16.96
N LEU A 146 -27.52 -2.02 16.18
CA LEU A 146 -27.97 -0.68 16.51
C LEU A 146 -29.50 -0.70 16.64
N LYS A 147 -30.10 0.41 17.11
CA LYS A 147 -31.55 0.48 17.35
C LYS A 147 -32.41 0.11 16.13
N PHE A 148 -32.01 0.55 14.94
CA PHE A 148 -32.74 0.32 13.68
C PHE A 148 -31.92 -0.38 12.60
N HIS A 149 -30.66 -0.71 12.86
CA HIS A 149 -29.74 -1.24 11.86
C HIS A 149 -28.95 -2.43 12.43
N LYS A 150 -28.72 -3.44 11.60
CA LYS A 150 -27.76 -4.51 11.88
C LYS A 150 -26.65 -4.45 10.86
N LEU A 151 -25.43 -4.60 11.32
CA LEU A 151 -24.23 -4.60 10.50
C LEU A 151 -23.42 -5.84 10.85
N ILE A 152 -23.04 -6.60 9.82
CA ILE A 152 -22.10 -7.70 9.94
C ILE A 152 -20.85 -7.27 9.18
N SER A 153 -19.70 -7.36 9.83
CA SER A 153 -18.40 -6.98 9.26
C SER A 153 -17.31 -7.85 9.88
N VAL A 154 -16.12 -7.80 9.30
CA VAL A 154 -14.89 -8.18 10.03
C VAL A 154 -14.33 -6.97 10.76
N SER A 155 -13.66 -7.21 11.88
CA SER A 155 -12.97 -6.18 12.66
C SER A 155 -11.64 -6.71 13.19
N LEU A 156 -10.66 -5.82 13.32
CA LEU A 156 -9.42 -6.01 14.05
C LEU A 156 -9.55 -5.44 15.47
N LEU A 157 -10.26 -4.32 15.60
CA LEU A 157 -10.43 -3.58 16.83
C LEU A 157 -11.71 -2.74 16.73
N ILE A 158 -12.41 -2.56 17.84
CA ILE A 158 -13.49 -1.59 17.96
C ILE A 158 -13.21 -0.72 19.19
N GLU A 159 -13.19 0.60 19.03
CA GLU A 159 -13.11 1.59 20.13
C GLU A 159 -14.47 2.29 20.23
N ALA A 160 -15.16 2.18 21.38
CA ALA A 160 -16.49 2.72 21.57
C ALA A 160 -16.71 3.25 23.00
N GLY A 161 -17.55 4.27 23.17
CA GLY A 161 -17.66 4.98 24.44
C GLY A 161 -18.39 6.31 24.33
N ASP A 162 -18.17 7.20 25.30
CA ASP A 162 -18.81 8.51 25.31
C ASP A 162 -18.43 9.29 24.05
N ALA A 163 -19.44 9.76 23.30
CA ALA A 163 -19.21 10.41 22.02
C ALA A 163 -18.36 11.67 22.13
N ARG A 164 -18.38 12.35 23.28
CA ARG A 164 -17.60 13.57 23.53
C ARG A 164 -16.12 13.22 23.67
N TYR A 165 -15.81 12.24 24.51
CA TYR A 165 -14.44 11.78 24.73
C TYR A 165 -13.82 11.23 23.44
N ILE A 166 -14.54 10.36 22.73
CA ILE A 166 -14.02 9.77 21.49
C ILE A 166 -13.82 10.85 20.44
N LYS A 167 -14.78 11.75 20.24
CA LYS A 167 -14.63 12.84 19.27
C LYS A 167 -13.44 13.73 19.60
N GLU A 168 -13.27 14.16 20.85
CA GLU A 168 -12.14 14.99 21.25
C GLU A 168 -10.79 14.30 20.98
N LYS A 169 -10.70 13.00 21.27
CA LYS A 169 -9.49 12.20 21.08
C LYS A 169 -9.24 11.77 19.63
N ARG A 170 -10.28 11.73 18.79
CA ARG A 170 -10.31 11.12 17.45
C ARG A 170 -11.04 12.01 16.43
N ASP A 171 -10.89 13.33 16.56
CA ASP A 171 -11.69 14.31 15.82
C ASP A 171 -11.62 14.11 14.29
N THR A 172 -10.48 13.66 13.78
CA THR A 172 -10.27 13.34 12.36
C THR A 172 -11.24 12.31 11.77
N PHE A 173 -11.80 11.41 12.60
CA PHE A 173 -12.77 10.41 12.16
C PHE A 173 -14.22 10.89 12.27
N PHE A 174 -14.44 11.97 13.03
CA PHE A 174 -15.75 12.56 13.31
C PHE A 174 -15.89 13.97 12.74
N THR A 175 -15.06 14.33 11.76
CA THR A 175 -15.18 15.58 11.01
C THR A 175 -16.59 15.70 10.43
N ASP A 176 -17.19 16.87 10.64
CA ASP A 176 -18.56 17.20 10.25
C ASP A 176 -19.67 16.34 10.92
N ILE A 177 -19.36 15.64 12.00
CA ILE A 177 -20.36 14.90 12.79
C ILE A 177 -20.67 15.67 14.07
N GLN A 178 -21.92 16.10 14.23
CA GLN A 178 -22.40 16.64 15.50
C GLN A 178 -22.64 15.49 16.48
N THR A 179 -21.92 15.48 17.60
CA THR A 179 -22.11 14.51 18.69
C THR A 179 -22.98 15.14 19.77
N GLY A 180 -24.12 14.51 20.04
CA GLY A 180 -25.01 14.92 21.13
C GLY A 180 -24.57 14.34 22.48
N CYS A 181 -24.95 14.97 23.59
CA CYS A 181 -24.58 14.56 24.95
C CYS A 181 -25.11 13.18 25.35
N LYS A 182 -26.12 12.66 24.65
CA LYS A 182 -26.77 11.38 24.93
C LYS A 182 -26.23 10.24 24.06
N LYS A 183 -25.20 10.49 23.26
CA LYS A 183 -24.76 9.56 22.22
C LYS A 183 -23.49 8.83 22.64
N VAL A 184 -23.41 7.59 22.19
CA VAL A 184 -22.23 6.74 22.14
C VAL A 184 -21.61 6.91 20.75
N ALA A 185 -20.29 7.05 20.69
CA ALA A 185 -19.55 6.96 19.44
C ALA A 185 -18.78 5.64 19.38
N ALA A 186 -18.57 5.14 18.16
CA ALA A 186 -17.72 3.99 17.92
C ALA A 186 -16.89 4.16 16.64
N ILE A 187 -15.66 3.64 16.67
CA ILE A 187 -14.76 3.49 15.54
C ILE A 187 -14.49 2.00 15.35
N ILE A 188 -14.79 1.50 14.16
CA ILE A 188 -14.56 0.12 13.75
C ILE A 188 -13.33 0.10 12.85
N TYR A 189 -12.32 -0.67 13.23
CA TYR A 189 -11.08 -0.84 12.46
C TYR A 189 -11.10 -2.21 11.78
N ALA A 190 -11.16 -2.24 10.46
CA ALA A 190 -11.27 -3.44 9.63
C ALA A 190 -10.33 -3.36 8.42
N PRO A 191 -9.00 -3.35 8.62
CA PRO A 191 -8.04 -3.31 7.52
C PRO A 191 -8.14 -4.58 6.67
N THR A 192 -7.97 -4.45 5.36
CA THR A 192 -7.98 -5.57 4.40
C THR A 192 -6.58 -6.10 4.08
N SER A 193 -5.54 -5.46 4.63
CA SER A 193 -4.14 -5.88 4.49
C SER A 193 -3.25 -5.33 5.61
N VAL A 194 -2.07 -5.92 5.79
CA VAL A 194 -1.05 -5.43 6.73
C VAL A 194 -0.62 -4.01 6.37
N ILE A 195 -0.45 -3.70 5.08
CA ILE A 195 -0.11 -2.34 4.62
C ILE A 195 -1.21 -1.35 5.00
N GLU A 196 -2.49 -1.72 4.83
CA GLU A 196 -3.60 -0.87 5.21
C GLU A 196 -3.65 -0.67 6.73
N ALA A 197 -3.47 -1.73 7.51
CA ALA A 197 -3.39 -1.63 8.97
C ALA A 197 -2.27 -0.68 9.42
N PHE A 198 -1.10 -0.73 8.76
CA PHE A 198 0.01 0.19 9.01
C PHE A 198 -0.34 1.65 8.61
N LYS A 199 -0.98 1.86 7.45
CA LYS A 199 -1.46 3.17 7.01
C LYS A 199 -2.50 3.76 7.97
N LEU A 200 -3.45 2.96 8.43
CA LEU A 200 -4.46 3.36 9.41
C LEU A 200 -3.81 3.76 10.74
N ARG A 201 -2.72 3.11 11.14
CA ARG A 201 -1.95 3.53 12.32
C ARG A 201 -1.28 4.89 12.13
N TYR A 202 -0.66 5.13 10.98
CA TYR A 202 -0.11 6.46 10.66
C TYR A 202 -1.22 7.51 10.61
N PHE A 203 -2.41 7.14 10.10
CA PHE A 203 -3.59 8.00 10.06
C PHE A 203 -4.10 8.37 11.45
N LEU A 204 -4.04 7.46 12.43
CA LEU A 204 -4.39 7.72 13.84
C LEU A 204 -3.50 8.80 14.51
N VAL A 205 -2.38 9.18 13.88
CA VAL A 205 -1.42 10.17 14.43
C VAL A 205 -1.54 11.55 13.77
N LYS A 206 -2.05 11.66 12.53
CA LYS A 206 -2.19 12.94 11.83
C LYS A 206 -3.57 13.56 12.06
N LYS A 207 -3.60 14.87 12.37
CA LYS A 207 -4.82 15.65 12.66
C LYS A 207 -5.51 16.29 11.44
N ASP A 208 -4.88 16.33 10.27
CA ASP A 208 -5.39 17.08 9.11
C ASP A 208 -5.78 16.16 7.94
N GLN A 209 -6.95 15.53 7.97
CA GLN A 209 -7.53 14.93 6.77
C GLN A 209 -9.05 15.08 6.68
N LYS A 210 -9.52 15.37 5.46
CA LYS A 210 -10.94 15.56 5.10
C LYS A 210 -11.71 14.26 4.82
N TYR A 211 -11.02 13.13 4.63
CA TYR A 211 -11.65 11.88 4.18
C TYR A 211 -11.32 10.67 5.07
N LEU A 212 -12.34 9.90 5.42
CA LEU A 212 -12.22 8.65 6.18
C LEU A 212 -11.51 7.58 5.33
N PRO A 213 -10.44 6.91 5.78
CA PRO A 213 -9.77 5.89 4.97
C PRO A 213 -10.64 4.62 4.78
N LYS A 214 -10.26 3.76 3.83
CA LYS A 214 -10.90 2.44 3.67
C LYS A 214 -10.64 1.56 4.91
N GLY A 215 -11.55 0.64 5.20
CA GLY A 215 -11.45 -0.23 6.37
C GLY A 215 -11.71 0.49 7.70
N ILE A 216 -12.25 1.72 7.70
CA ILE A 216 -12.74 2.40 8.90
C ILE A 216 -14.22 2.68 8.76
N GLY A 217 -14.96 2.37 9.82
CA GLY A 217 -16.35 2.77 10.00
C GLY A 217 -16.52 3.61 11.25
N THR A 218 -17.36 4.63 11.18
CA THR A 218 -17.71 5.48 12.33
C THR A 218 -19.20 5.50 12.58
N LEU A 219 -19.57 5.47 13.85
CA LEU A 219 -20.94 5.38 14.32
C LEU A 219 -21.18 6.39 15.45
N VAL A 220 -22.36 7.01 15.46
CA VAL A 220 -22.90 7.80 16.57
C VAL A 220 -24.35 7.38 16.80
N THR A 221 -24.64 6.79 17.95
CA THR A 221 -25.92 6.11 18.27
C THR A 221 -26.26 6.25 19.77
N ASP A 222 -27.47 5.90 20.20
CA ASP A 222 -27.81 5.82 21.64
C ASP A 222 -27.27 4.55 22.31
N THR A 223 -27.25 3.44 21.57
CA THR A 223 -26.81 2.13 22.05
C THR A 223 -26.17 1.35 20.91
N ILE A 224 -25.10 0.63 21.25
CA ILE A 224 -24.40 -0.29 20.36
C ILE A 224 -24.24 -1.64 21.08
N THR A 225 -24.66 -2.70 20.42
CA THR A 225 -24.42 -4.08 20.88
C THR A 225 -23.46 -4.74 19.90
N ILE A 226 -22.35 -5.24 20.41
CA ILE A 226 -21.31 -5.91 19.64
C ILE A 226 -21.29 -7.37 20.11
N THR A 227 -21.58 -8.27 19.20
CA THR A 227 -21.48 -9.72 19.42
C THR A 227 -20.40 -10.28 18.50
N THR A 228 -19.51 -11.09 19.06
CA THR A 228 -18.39 -11.70 18.32
C THR A 228 -18.52 -13.22 18.27
N ASP A 229 -17.92 -13.84 17.24
CA ASP A 229 -17.92 -15.29 17.06
C ASP A 229 -16.99 -16.02 18.05
N LYS A 230 -16.04 -15.29 18.63
CA LYS A 230 -15.02 -15.79 19.55
C LYS A 230 -14.96 -14.93 20.80
N ASP A 231 -14.42 -15.51 21.85
CA ASP A 231 -14.05 -14.83 23.09
C ASP A 231 -12.96 -13.79 22.81
N LEU A 232 -13.29 -12.51 23.01
CA LEU A 232 -12.37 -11.40 22.77
C LEU A 232 -12.06 -10.64 24.04
N THR A 233 -10.93 -9.95 24.01
CA THR A 233 -10.51 -9.10 25.11
C THR A 233 -11.28 -7.77 25.04
N LEU A 234 -11.92 -7.44 26.13
CA LEU A 234 -12.61 -6.17 26.37
C LEU A 234 -11.82 -5.40 27.44
N LEU A 235 -11.31 -4.24 27.06
CA LEU A 235 -10.67 -3.28 27.97
C LEU A 235 -11.60 -2.09 28.17
N CYS A 236 -12.06 -1.88 29.40
CA CYS A 236 -12.87 -0.72 29.78
C CYS A 236 -11.97 0.32 30.45
N ASP A 237 -11.79 1.48 29.82
CA ASP A 237 -10.86 2.52 30.25
C ASP A 237 -9.43 1.96 30.48
N ASN A 238 -8.89 2.05 31.70
CA ASN A 238 -7.57 1.53 32.07
C ASN A 238 -7.66 0.36 33.08
N GLU A 239 -8.81 -0.31 33.16
CA GLU A 239 -9.01 -1.45 34.05
C GLU A 239 -8.37 -2.74 33.51
N GLU A 240 -8.37 -3.81 34.31
CA GLU A 240 -7.89 -5.11 33.83
C GLU A 240 -8.77 -5.63 32.67
N PRO A 241 -8.16 -6.14 31.59
CA PRO A 241 -8.92 -6.67 30.46
C PRO A 241 -9.70 -7.92 30.85
N ILE A 242 -10.96 -7.97 30.45
CA ILE A 242 -11.84 -9.13 30.64
C ILE A 242 -12.13 -9.81 29.32
N ILE A 243 -12.58 -11.07 29.36
CA ILE A 243 -12.99 -11.81 28.17
C ILE A 243 -14.51 -11.68 28.02
N SER A 244 -14.99 -11.29 26.85
CA SER A 244 -16.42 -11.26 26.53
C SER A 244 -16.69 -11.57 25.07
N LYS A 245 -17.86 -12.16 24.80
CA LYS A 245 -18.44 -12.31 23.45
C LYS A 245 -19.45 -11.22 23.13
N ASP A 246 -20.13 -10.72 24.15
CA ASP A 246 -21.20 -9.74 24.04
C ASP A 246 -20.81 -8.47 24.80
N VAL A 247 -20.86 -7.35 24.09
CA VAL A 247 -20.51 -6.03 24.62
C VAL A 247 -21.64 -5.07 24.29
N VAL A 248 -22.30 -4.55 25.32
CA VAL A 248 -23.38 -3.57 25.19
C VAL A 248 -22.88 -2.24 25.70
N ILE A 249 -22.82 -1.23 24.84
CA ILE A 249 -22.45 0.12 25.22
C ILE A 249 -23.65 1.03 25.02
N LYS A 250 -24.10 1.67 26.10
CA LYS A 250 -25.31 2.51 26.10
C LYS A 250 -25.13 3.77 26.93
N SER A 251 -25.75 4.85 26.48
CA SER A 251 -25.87 6.07 27.25
C SER A 251 -27.14 6.04 28.10
N VAL A 252 -27.03 6.34 29.39
CA VAL A 252 -28.13 6.28 30.36
C VAL A 252 -28.26 7.66 31.04
N PRO A 253 -29.48 8.24 31.11
CA PRO A 253 -29.71 9.49 31.84
C PRO A 253 -29.50 9.29 33.35
N THR A 254 -29.02 10.33 34.03
CA THR A 254 -28.88 10.34 35.49
C THR A 254 -29.59 11.55 36.07
N ASN A 255 -30.03 11.46 37.32
CA ASN A 255 -30.61 12.60 38.03
C ASN A 255 -29.55 13.46 38.76
N LEU A 256 -28.28 13.07 38.66
CA LEU A 256 -27.17 13.71 39.34
C LEU A 256 -26.83 15.05 38.68
N GLN A 257 -26.62 16.07 39.52
CA GLN A 257 -26.13 17.38 39.13
C GLN A 257 -24.63 17.46 39.42
N ILE A 258 -23.78 17.45 38.39
CA ILE A 258 -22.33 17.42 38.55
C ILE A 258 -21.73 18.75 38.10
N VAL A 259 -20.89 19.33 38.95
CA VAL A 259 -20.11 20.53 38.63
C VAL A 259 -19.06 20.18 37.58
N SER A 260 -19.15 20.82 36.41
CA SER A 260 -18.34 20.45 35.24
C SER A 260 -18.09 21.63 34.30
N GLY A 261 -17.01 21.54 33.53
CA GLY A 261 -16.51 22.58 32.62
C GLY A 261 -17.49 22.98 31.51
N ALA A 262 -17.17 24.06 30.80
CA ALA A 262 -17.90 24.47 29.60
C ALA A 262 -17.74 23.43 28.50
N GLN A 263 -18.85 22.85 28.04
CA GLN A 263 -18.85 21.86 26.97
C GLN A 263 -19.87 22.28 25.92
N LYS A 264 -19.41 22.49 24.68
CA LYS A 264 -20.30 22.73 23.54
C LYS A 264 -21.06 21.43 23.26
N CYS A 265 -22.31 21.36 23.67
CA CYS A 265 -23.13 20.21 23.41
C CYS A 265 -24.48 20.65 22.83
N SER A 266 -24.81 20.18 21.63
CA SER A 266 -26.16 20.34 21.12
C SER A 266 -27.10 19.41 21.90
N LYS A 267 -28.29 19.91 22.24
CA LYS A 267 -29.32 19.12 22.94
C LYS A 267 -29.82 17.95 22.07
N GLU A 268 -29.66 18.05 20.75
CA GLU A 268 -30.00 17.03 19.76
C GLU A 268 -28.79 16.73 18.87
N GLY A 269 -28.28 15.50 18.92
CA GLY A 269 -27.32 14.98 17.97
C GLY A 269 -27.98 13.92 17.10
N LYS A 270 -27.91 14.07 15.78
CA LYS A 270 -28.46 13.07 14.85
C LYS A 270 -27.65 11.78 14.92
N GLU A 271 -28.33 10.64 14.84
CA GLU A 271 -27.64 9.37 14.62
C GLU A 271 -26.90 9.42 13.28
N THR A 272 -25.64 8.99 13.27
CA THR A 272 -24.79 9.03 12.08
C THR A 272 -24.08 7.69 11.95
N ILE A 273 -24.26 7.04 10.81
CA ILE A 273 -23.69 5.71 10.52
C ILE A 273 -22.90 5.84 9.22
N ARG A 274 -21.57 5.84 9.29
CA ARG A 274 -20.64 5.88 8.14
C ARG A 274 -19.87 4.57 8.08
N VAL A 275 -20.47 3.56 7.45
CA VAL A 275 -19.91 2.18 7.41
C VAL A 275 -19.74 1.64 5.99
N ASP A 276 -19.89 2.49 4.97
CA ASP A 276 -19.82 2.08 3.55
C ASP A 276 -18.42 1.63 3.13
N ARG A 277 -17.40 2.00 3.92
CA ARG A 277 -16.00 1.62 3.70
C ARG A 277 -15.59 0.36 4.46
N LEU A 278 -16.51 -0.24 5.22
CA LEU A 278 -16.26 -1.51 5.89
C LEU A 278 -16.57 -2.68 4.95
N PRO A 279 -15.82 -3.79 5.07
CA PRO A 279 -16.13 -5.03 4.37
C PRO A 279 -17.38 -5.71 4.94
N LYS A 280 -18.43 -5.83 4.12
CA LYS A 280 -19.73 -6.40 4.54
C LYS A 280 -20.08 -7.72 3.86
N ASP A 281 -19.41 -8.06 2.75
CA ASP A 281 -19.74 -9.25 1.96
C ASP A 281 -19.46 -10.54 2.74
N GLU A 282 -20.42 -11.48 2.75
CA GLU A 282 -20.32 -12.67 3.60
C GLU A 282 -19.13 -13.56 3.23
N GLU A 283 -18.84 -13.70 1.93
CA GLU A 283 -17.63 -14.38 1.46
C GLU A 283 -16.35 -13.68 1.90
N PHE A 284 -16.30 -12.35 1.82
CA PHE A 284 -15.17 -11.56 2.29
C PHE A 284 -14.96 -11.79 3.80
N ILE A 285 -16.03 -11.76 4.58
CA ILE A 285 -15.98 -11.99 6.02
C ILE A 285 -15.45 -13.40 6.33
N ASN A 286 -15.97 -14.41 5.65
CA ASN A 286 -15.52 -15.80 5.80
C ASN A 286 -14.06 -15.98 5.33
N PHE A 287 -13.64 -15.29 4.28
CA PHE A 287 -12.28 -15.32 3.76
C PHE A 287 -11.27 -14.80 4.79
N TYR A 288 -11.55 -13.63 5.38
CA TYR A 288 -10.63 -12.92 6.27
C TYR A 288 -10.64 -13.45 7.72
N THR A 289 -11.70 -14.12 8.16
CA THR A 289 -11.77 -14.74 9.51
C THR A 289 -11.04 -16.08 9.60
N LYS A 290 -10.87 -16.78 8.47
CA LYS A 290 -10.20 -18.10 8.41
C LYS A 290 -8.68 -18.04 8.21
N ARG A 291 -8.11 -16.85 8.00
CA ARG A 291 -6.68 -16.68 7.68
C ARG A 291 -6.06 -15.49 8.41
N THR A 292 -4.74 -15.40 8.36
CA THR A 292 -4.03 -14.19 8.77
C THR A 292 -4.17 -13.10 7.70
N LEU A 293 -4.14 -11.84 8.15
CA LEU A 293 -4.29 -10.68 7.29
C LEU A 293 -3.19 -10.68 6.21
N PRO A 294 -3.55 -10.62 4.92
CA PRO A 294 -2.56 -10.68 3.85
C PRO A 294 -1.72 -9.40 3.82
N PHE A 295 -0.51 -9.50 3.26
CA PHE A 295 0.37 -8.34 3.15
C PHE A 295 -0.22 -7.26 2.23
N LEU A 296 -0.79 -7.67 1.09
CA LEU A 296 -1.51 -6.83 0.13
C LEU A 296 -3.02 -7.10 0.20
N PRO A 297 -3.88 -6.12 -0.14
CA PRO A 297 -5.32 -6.35 -0.23
C PRO A 297 -5.61 -7.42 -1.28
N ILE A 298 -6.34 -8.46 -0.89
CA ILE A 298 -6.81 -9.51 -1.79
C ILE A 298 -8.27 -9.24 -2.05
N ALA A 299 -8.67 -9.19 -3.31
CA ALA A 299 -10.07 -9.04 -3.66
C ALA A 299 -10.81 -10.39 -3.48
N PRO A 300 -12.09 -10.41 -3.04
CA PRO A 300 -12.92 -11.63 -2.96
C PRO A 300 -13.34 -12.12 -4.35
N GLU A 301 -13.80 -13.37 -4.45
CA GLU A 301 -13.97 -14.15 -5.70
C GLU A 301 -14.84 -13.46 -6.78
N GLU A 302 -15.81 -12.63 -6.38
CA GLU A 302 -16.66 -11.86 -7.30
C GLU A 302 -15.93 -10.71 -8.01
N ALA A 303 -14.93 -10.07 -7.37
CA ALA A 303 -14.10 -9.04 -8.03
C ALA A 303 -13.20 -9.63 -9.13
N PHE A 304 -13.05 -10.96 -9.17
CA PHE A 304 -12.31 -11.66 -10.22
C PHE A 304 -13.12 -11.76 -11.52
N ALA A 305 -14.45 -11.69 -11.48
CA ALA A 305 -15.29 -11.95 -12.66
C ALA A 305 -15.00 -10.95 -13.78
N ASP A 306 -15.03 -9.65 -13.47
CA ASP A 306 -14.80 -8.59 -14.45
C ASP A 306 -13.36 -8.59 -14.97
N LEU A 307 -12.37 -8.74 -14.08
CA LEU A 307 -10.98 -8.82 -14.50
C LEU A 307 -10.73 -10.04 -15.39
N PHE A 308 -11.29 -11.19 -15.02
CA PHE A 308 -11.08 -12.43 -15.73
C PHE A 308 -11.77 -12.42 -17.10
N LYS A 309 -12.95 -11.80 -17.18
CA LYS A 309 -13.62 -11.52 -18.46
C LYS A 309 -12.72 -10.67 -19.36
N LYS A 310 -12.19 -9.56 -18.85
CA LYS A 310 -11.27 -8.67 -19.59
C LYS A 310 -9.99 -9.40 -20.04
N ILE A 311 -9.39 -10.22 -19.17
CA ILE A 311 -8.20 -11.02 -19.50
C ILE A 311 -8.51 -12.06 -20.59
N LYS A 312 -9.67 -12.72 -20.53
CA LYS A 312 -10.09 -13.68 -21.57
C LYS A 312 -10.35 -13.01 -22.92
N GLU A 313 -10.88 -11.80 -22.91
CA GLU A 313 -11.07 -10.99 -24.12
C GLU A 313 -9.71 -10.58 -24.71
N ASN A 314 -8.79 -10.08 -23.87
CA ASN A 314 -7.43 -9.70 -24.26
C ASN A 314 -6.58 -10.86 -24.81
N ALA A 315 -6.93 -12.11 -24.49
CA ALA A 315 -6.25 -13.29 -25.00
C ALA A 315 -6.60 -13.61 -26.46
N LYS A 316 -7.64 -13.00 -27.03
CA LYS A 316 -8.11 -13.25 -28.39
C LYS A 316 -7.66 -12.13 -29.33
N ILE A 317 -7.41 -12.49 -30.59
CA ILE A 317 -7.18 -11.52 -31.66
C ILE A 317 -8.52 -10.89 -32.03
N SER A 318 -8.61 -9.57 -31.94
CA SER A 318 -9.73 -8.77 -32.46
C SER A 318 -9.27 -7.88 -33.62
N ILE A 319 -10.21 -7.30 -34.34
CA ILE A 319 -9.91 -6.38 -35.45
C ILE A 319 -9.18 -5.13 -34.92
N GLU A 320 -9.65 -4.58 -33.81
CA GLU A 320 -9.06 -3.42 -33.15
C GLU A 320 -7.62 -3.71 -32.73
N TYR A 321 -7.41 -4.88 -32.13
CA TYR A 321 -6.07 -5.36 -31.76
C TYR A 321 -5.14 -5.43 -32.97
N THR A 322 -5.60 -6.05 -34.07
CA THR A 322 -4.77 -6.20 -35.28
C THR A 322 -4.46 -4.85 -35.90
N VAL A 323 -5.44 -3.95 -36.03
CA VAL A 323 -5.23 -2.61 -36.60
C VAL A 323 -4.19 -1.82 -35.79
N LEU A 324 -4.32 -1.81 -34.45
CA LEU A 324 -3.35 -1.13 -33.58
C LEU A 324 -1.95 -1.74 -33.69
N LEU A 325 -1.84 -3.07 -33.79
CA LEU A 325 -0.57 -3.76 -33.99
C LEU A 325 0.07 -3.37 -35.33
N LEU A 326 -0.69 -3.35 -36.43
CA LEU A 326 -0.20 -2.96 -37.76
C LEU A 326 0.36 -1.53 -37.74
N ILE A 327 -0.41 -0.58 -37.21
CA ILE A 327 -0.01 0.82 -37.12
C ILE A 327 1.22 0.96 -36.24
N SER A 328 1.25 0.28 -35.08
CA SER A 328 2.39 0.32 -34.16
C SER A 328 3.67 -0.21 -34.79
N VAL A 329 3.62 -1.34 -35.52
CA VAL A 329 4.78 -1.93 -36.20
C VAL A 329 5.31 -1.02 -37.30
N LEU A 330 4.41 -0.43 -38.11
CA LEU A 330 4.80 0.52 -39.14
C LEU A 330 5.43 1.77 -38.55
N MET A 331 4.79 2.38 -37.54
CA MET A 331 5.32 3.55 -36.83
C MET A 331 6.68 3.27 -36.18
N ALA A 332 6.84 2.10 -35.54
CA ALA A 332 8.11 1.69 -34.95
C ALA A 332 9.19 1.53 -36.03
N THR A 333 8.87 0.87 -37.13
CA THR A 333 9.79 0.69 -38.27
C THR A 333 10.22 2.04 -38.85
N PHE A 334 9.29 2.96 -39.12
CA PHE A 334 9.60 4.33 -39.53
C PHE A 334 10.48 5.07 -38.52
N GLY A 335 10.12 5.01 -37.23
CA GLY A 335 10.88 5.64 -36.16
C GLY A 335 12.30 5.09 -36.03
N LEU A 336 12.49 3.78 -36.25
CA LEU A 336 13.80 3.13 -36.25
C LEU A 336 14.66 3.63 -37.42
N PHE A 337 14.13 3.67 -38.65
CA PHE A 337 14.86 4.20 -39.81
C PHE A 337 15.14 5.71 -39.71
N GLN A 338 14.23 6.48 -39.11
CA GLN A 338 14.43 7.92 -38.86
C GLN A 338 15.32 8.21 -37.65
N ASN A 339 15.74 7.19 -36.90
CA ASN A 339 16.44 7.33 -35.62
C ASN A 339 15.68 8.22 -34.61
N SER A 340 14.34 8.23 -34.64
CA SER A 340 13.47 9.10 -33.83
C SER A 340 12.95 8.39 -32.58
N SER A 341 13.55 8.69 -31.43
CA SER A 341 13.10 8.16 -30.13
C SER A 341 11.62 8.49 -29.82
N PRO A 342 11.12 9.73 -30.02
CA PRO A 342 9.71 10.05 -29.76
C PRO A 342 8.73 9.22 -30.60
N THR A 343 9.03 8.99 -31.89
CA THR A 343 8.18 8.17 -32.77
C THR A 343 8.13 6.72 -32.30
N ILE A 344 9.28 6.19 -31.88
CA ILE A 344 9.37 4.82 -31.35
C ILE A 344 8.58 4.70 -30.04
N ILE A 345 8.66 5.68 -29.15
CA ILE A 345 7.86 5.70 -27.91
C ILE A 345 6.37 5.78 -28.22
N GLY A 346 5.96 6.62 -29.17
CA GLY A 346 4.57 6.70 -29.64
C GLY A 346 4.06 5.35 -30.17
N ALA A 347 4.89 4.63 -30.93
CA ALA A 347 4.58 3.29 -31.41
C ALA A 347 4.40 2.28 -30.26
N MET A 348 5.23 2.35 -29.21
CA MET A 348 5.08 1.51 -28.02
C MET A 348 3.77 1.76 -27.28
N ILE A 349 3.32 3.02 -27.19
CA ILE A 349 2.04 3.39 -26.55
C ILE A 349 0.83 2.79 -27.27
N LEU A 350 0.89 2.73 -28.60
CA LEU A 350 -0.18 2.17 -29.40
C LEU A 350 -0.22 0.63 -29.36
N ALA A 351 0.91 -0.02 -29.05
CA ALA A 351 1.07 -1.46 -29.18
C ALA A 351 0.19 -2.26 -28.20
N PRO A 352 -0.72 -3.12 -28.69
CA PRO A 352 -1.60 -3.88 -27.80
C PRO A 352 -0.95 -5.17 -27.27
N LEU A 353 0.30 -5.46 -27.63
CA LEU A 353 0.97 -6.75 -27.40
C LEU A 353 1.11 -7.13 -25.92
N MET A 354 1.09 -6.15 -25.01
CA MET A 354 1.15 -6.41 -23.57
C MET A 354 -0.09 -7.16 -23.05
N ALA A 355 -1.27 -6.87 -23.58
CA ALA A 355 -2.53 -7.45 -23.11
C ALA A 355 -2.57 -9.00 -23.19
N PRO A 356 -2.23 -9.63 -24.33
CA PRO A 356 -2.16 -11.10 -24.40
C PRO A 356 -0.99 -11.68 -23.60
N VAL A 357 0.13 -10.95 -23.42
CA VAL A 357 1.25 -11.40 -22.56
C VAL A 357 0.84 -11.48 -21.08
N ILE A 358 0.10 -10.48 -20.58
CA ILE A 358 -0.46 -10.51 -19.22
C ILE A 358 -1.51 -11.62 -19.09
N SER A 359 -2.31 -11.85 -20.14
CA SER A 359 -3.30 -12.92 -20.19
C SER A 359 -2.64 -14.30 -20.15
N LEU A 360 -1.50 -14.48 -20.82
CA LEU A 360 -0.68 -15.68 -20.74
C LEU A 360 -0.17 -15.91 -19.32
N ALA A 361 0.31 -14.87 -18.63
CA ALA A 361 0.77 -14.97 -17.24
C ALA A 361 -0.34 -15.42 -16.29
N MET A 362 -1.55 -14.89 -16.46
CA MET A 362 -2.75 -15.29 -15.70
C MET A 362 -3.15 -16.74 -16.01
N GLY A 363 -3.16 -17.14 -17.29
CA GLY A 363 -3.46 -18.51 -17.70
C GLY A 363 -2.51 -19.53 -17.09
N ILE A 364 -1.21 -19.23 -17.11
CA ILE A 364 -0.17 -20.11 -16.54
C ILE A 364 -0.33 -20.26 -15.02
N ILE A 365 -0.53 -19.15 -14.29
CA ILE A 365 -0.64 -19.24 -12.82
C ILE A 365 -1.93 -19.95 -12.37
N ARG A 366 -3.01 -19.85 -13.16
CA ARG A 366 -4.29 -20.52 -12.88
C ARG A 366 -4.43 -21.92 -13.46
N PHE A 367 -3.47 -22.40 -14.27
CA PHE A 367 -3.61 -23.63 -15.06
C PHE A 367 -4.86 -23.64 -15.96
N ASP A 368 -5.23 -22.47 -16.50
CA ASP A 368 -6.31 -22.39 -17.49
C ASP A 368 -5.71 -22.65 -18.89
N GLU A 369 -5.74 -23.91 -19.32
CA GLU A 369 -5.18 -24.34 -20.61
C GLU A 369 -5.78 -23.58 -21.80
N THR A 370 -7.08 -23.24 -21.73
CA THR A 370 -7.75 -22.50 -22.80
C THR A 370 -7.21 -21.08 -22.89
N LEU A 371 -7.02 -20.42 -21.74
CA LEU A 371 -6.45 -19.09 -21.67
C LEU A 371 -4.97 -19.08 -22.11
N VAL A 372 -4.18 -20.09 -21.70
CA VAL A 372 -2.78 -20.24 -22.14
C VAL A 372 -2.70 -20.41 -23.65
N LYS A 373 -3.48 -21.34 -24.21
CA LYS A 373 -3.49 -21.62 -25.65
C LYS A 373 -3.89 -20.40 -26.48
N ASN A 374 -4.96 -19.70 -26.08
CA ASN A 374 -5.41 -18.50 -26.77
C ASN A 374 -4.39 -17.37 -26.68
N SER A 375 -3.87 -17.09 -25.48
CA SER A 375 -2.88 -16.03 -25.28
C SER A 375 -1.58 -16.31 -26.02
N PHE A 376 -1.08 -17.55 -25.97
CA PHE A 376 0.11 -17.98 -26.69
C PHE A 376 -0.09 -17.87 -28.21
N LYS A 377 -1.24 -18.34 -28.73
CA LYS A 377 -1.58 -18.21 -30.15
C LYS A 377 -1.60 -16.75 -30.59
N THR A 378 -2.21 -15.87 -29.79
CA THR A 378 -2.27 -14.43 -30.07
C THR A 378 -0.89 -13.80 -30.08
N VAL A 379 -0.04 -14.07 -29.08
CA VAL A 379 1.35 -13.57 -29.05
C VAL A 379 2.14 -14.10 -30.25
N PHE A 380 2.01 -15.39 -30.57
CA PHE A 380 2.74 -16.01 -31.68
C PHE A 380 2.35 -15.41 -33.04
N ILE A 381 1.05 -15.30 -33.33
CA ILE A 381 0.55 -14.69 -34.58
C ILE A 381 0.99 -13.23 -34.67
N SER A 382 0.90 -12.49 -33.56
CA SER A 382 1.33 -11.08 -33.51
C SER A 382 2.83 -10.93 -33.76
N THR A 383 3.62 -11.85 -33.21
CA THR A 383 5.07 -11.91 -33.43
C THR A 383 5.39 -12.11 -34.91
N LEU A 384 4.74 -13.11 -35.53
CA LEU A 384 4.93 -13.43 -36.93
C LEU A 384 4.49 -12.27 -37.84
N LEU A 385 3.32 -11.69 -37.57
CA LEU A 385 2.80 -10.56 -38.33
C LEU A 385 3.74 -9.35 -38.27
N ALA A 386 4.22 -9.00 -37.08
CA ALA A 386 5.16 -7.89 -36.91
C ALA A 386 6.49 -8.12 -37.62
N LEU A 387 7.05 -9.34 -37.54
CA LEU A 387 8.28 -9.71 -38.25
C LEU A 387 8.10 -9.59 -39.76
N LEU A 388 7.01 -10.15 -40.31
CA LEU A 388 6.74 -10.12 -41.74
C LEU A 388 6.51 -8.70 -42.26
N LEU A 389 5.85 -7.83 -41.49
CA LEU A 389 5.64 -6.44 -41.87
C LEU A 389 6.92 -5.63 -41.84
N ALA A 390 7.75 -5.77 -40.80
CA ALA A 390 9.03 -5.08 -40.75
C ALA A 390 9.98 -5.59 -41.85
N LEU A 391 10.02 -6.89 -42.11
CA LEU A 391 10.76 -7.49 -43.23
C LEU A 391 10.26 -6.96 -44.58
N GLY A 392 8.93 -6.97 -44.79
CA GLY A 392 8.31 -6.47 -46.02
C GLY A 392 8.61 -4.99 -46.24
N PHE A 393 8.54 -4.19 -45.17
CA PHE A 393 8.91 -2.78 -45.21
C PHE A 393 10.38 -2.57 -45.61
N THR A 394 11.31 -3.29 -45.00
CA THR A 394 12.74 -3.21 -45.33
C THR A 394 13.03 -3.61 -46.77
N ASN A 395 12.31 -4.60 -47.31
CA ASN A 395 12.45 -5.02 -48.71
C ASN A 395 11.87 -4.00 -49.69
N LEU A 396 10.79 -3.30 -49.32
CA LEU A 396 10.21 -2.23 -50.13
C LEU A 396 11.07 -0.95 -50.11
N PHE A 397 11.69 -0.65 -48.98
CA PHE A 397 12.58 0.50 -48.78
C PHE A 397 13.97 0.00 -48.38
N PRO A 398 14.84 -0.36 -49.35
CA PRO A 398 16.16 -0.95 -49.10
C PRO A 398 17.14 0.10 -48.53
N ILE A 399 16.92 0.47 -47.26
CA ILE A 399 17.77 1.35 -46.47
C ILE A 399 18.62 0.44 -45.60
N GLU A 400 19.91 0.30 -45.93
CA GLU A 400 20.85 -0.60 -45.24
C GLU A 400 21.70 0.12 -44.18
N HIS A 401 21.16 1.18 -43.58
CA HIS A 401 21.87 1.97 -42.58
C HIS A 401 21.37 1.64 -41.16
N MET A 402 22.26 1.07 -40.33
CA MET A 402 21.99 0.84 -38.91
C MET A 402 21.93 2.18 -38.16
N THR A 403 20.77 2.50 -37.58
CA THR A 403 20.62 3.69 -36.73
C THR A 403 20.98 3.39 -35.27
N GLN A 404 21.25 4.43 -34.48
CA GLN A 404 21.55 4.28 -33.05
C GLN A 404 20.39 3.60 -32.29
N GLN A 405 19.15 3.93 -32.64
CA GLN A 405 17.97 3.29 -32.06
C GLN A 405 17.91 1.78 -32.37
N MET A 406 18.32 1.34 -33.56
CA MET A 406 18.43 -0.09 -33.87
C MET A 406 19.58 -0.73 -33.08
N ALA A 407 20.75 -0.08 -33.04
CA ALA A 407 21.95 -0.59 -32.39
C ALA A 407 21.77 -0.86 -30.88
N ILE A 408 21.04 0.01 -30.17
CA ILE A 408 20.74 -0.21 -28.73
C ILE A 408 19.92 -1.50 -28.53
N ARG A 409 19.10 -1.90 -29.52
CA ARG A 409 18.25 -3.09 -29.45
C ARG A 409 18.96 -4.37 -29.91
N THR A 410 20.15 -4.24 -30.49
CA THR A 410 21.04 -5.37 -30.80
C THR A 410 22.08 -5.63 -29.72
N ASN A 411 22.08 -4.87 -28.62
CA ASN A 411 23.02 -5.05 -27.50
C ASN A 411 22.26 -5.41 -26.21
N PRO A 412 21.62 -6.60 -26.14
CA PRO A 412 20.79 -6.97 -25.00
C PRO A 412 21.63 -7.22 -23.74
N THR A 413 21.13 -6.75 -22.60
CA THR A 413 21.79 -6.84 -21.30
C THR A 413 20.87 -7.42 -20.22
N LEU A 414 21.45 -7.88 -19.11
CA LEU A 414 20.68 -8.27 -17.92
C LEU A 414 19.86 -7.12 -17.31
N LEU A 415 20.24 -5.87 -17.58
CA LEU A 415 19.48 -4.71 -17.12
C LEU A 415 18.12 -4.63 -17.81
N ASP A 416 18.05 -5.01 -19.08
CA ASP A 416 16.80 -5.08 -19.83
C ASP A 416 15.82 -6.09 -19.21
N LEU A 417 16.33 -7.24 -18.75
CA LEU A 417 15.53 -8.22 -18.01
C LEU A 417 15.02 -7.67 -16.67
N GLY A 418 15.84 -6.90 -15.96
CA GLY A 418 15.42 -6.21 -14.74
C GLY A 418 14.25 -5.24 -14.99
N VAL A 419 14.32 -4.46 -16.07
CA VAL A 419 13.24 -3.57 -16.50
C VAL A 419 11.98 -4.36 -16.86
N ALA A 420 12.10 -5.46 -17.60
CA ALA A 420 10.98 -6.33 -17.96
C ALA A 420 10.27 -6.92 -16.73
N ILE A 421 11.03 -7.34 -15.71
CA ILE A 421 10.47 -7.85 -14.44
C ILE A 421 9.68 -6.75 -13.73
N LEU A 422 10.26 -5.55 -13.57
CA LEU A 422 9.59 -4.43 -12.88
C LEU A 422 8.30 -4.02 -13.61
N ALA A 423 8.34 -3.99 -14.93
CA ALA A 423 7.17 -3.68 -15.72
C ALA A 423 6.10 -4.77 -15.69
N GLY A 424 6.48 -6.06 -15.63
CA GLY A 424 5.54 -7.15 -15.42
C GLY A 424 4.81 -7.06 -14.08
N LEU A 425 5.52 -6.71 -13.00
CA LEU A 425 4.90 -6.43 -11.69
C LEU A 425 3.93 -5.24 -11.78
N ALA A 426 4.37 -4.14 -12.37
CA ALA A 426 3.58 -2.92 -12.52
C ALA A 426 2.30 -3.16 -13.35
N ALA A 427 2.43 -3.88 -14.46
CA ALA A 427 1.32 -4.22 -15.34
C ALA A 427 0.29 -5.10 -14.64
N ALA A 428 0.72 -6.21 -14.02
CA ALA A 428 -0.19 -7.08 -13.30
C ALA A 428 -0.91 -6.33 -12.17
N TYR A 429 -0.20 -5.50 -11.40
CA TYR A 429 -0.82 -4.67 -10.37
C TYR A 429 -1.84 -3.68 -10.95
N GLY A 430 -1.49 -2.98 -12.03
CA GLY A 430 -2.37 -2.03 -12.72
C GLY A 430 -3.64 -2.68 -13.27
N TYR A 431 -3.52 -3.88 -13.85
CA TYR A 431 -4.68 -4.65 -14.33
C TYR A 431 -5.63 -5.04 -13.20
N THR A 432 -5.10 -5.36 -12.02
CA THR A 432 -5.92 -5.77 -10.86
C THR A 432 -6.53 -4.60 -10.10
N ASN A 433 -6.09 -3.37 -10.35
CA ASN A 433 -6.49 -2.20 -9.57
C ASN A 433 -6.98 -1.07 -10.48
N SER A 434 -8.30 -0.94 -10.62
CA SER A 434 -8.95 0.02 -11.51
C SER A 434 -8.53 1.48 -11.29
N LYS A 435 -8.14 1.86 -10.06
CA LYS A 435 -7.70 3.23 -9.75
C LYS A 435 -6.27 3.54 -10.19
N VAL A 436 -5.45 2.51 -10.32
CA VAL A 436 -4.01 2.65 -10.63
C VAL A 436 -3.72 2.21 -12.06
N GLY A 437 -4.60 1.38 -12.65
CA GLY A 437 -4.47 0.86 -14.01
C GLY A 437 -4.32 1.94 -15.09
N GLU A 438 -5.04 3.06 -14.98
CA GLU A 438 -4.93 4.16 -15.96
C GLU A 438 -3.57 4.87 -15.91
N SER A 439 -2.97 5.01 -14.73
CA SER A 439 -1.67 5.67 -14.54
C SER A 439 -0.48 4.73 -14.77
N LEU A 440 -0.58 3.47 -14.34
CA LEU A 440 0.45 2.45 -14.54
C LEU A 440 0.48 1.88 -15.96
N ALA A 441 -0.61 2.05 -16.74
CA ALA A 441 -0.60 1.73 -18.16
C ALA A 441 0.61 2.39 -18.83
N GLY A 442 0.90 3.67 -18.54
CA GLY A 442 2.06 4.38 -19.10
C GLY A 442 3.42 3.75 -18.76
N VAL A 443 3.60 3.19 -17.56
CA VAL A 443 4.85 2.52 -17.13
C VAL A 443 4.97 1.12 -17.74
N ALA A 444 3.85 0.40 -17.81
CA ALA A 444 3.75 -0.93 -18.39
C ALA A 444 3.98 -0.92 -19.92
N ILE A 445 3.51 0.15 -20.58
CA ILE A 445 3.70 0.47 -22.00
C ILE A 445 5.18 0.71 -22.37
N ALA A 446 6.00 1.14 -21.42
CA ALA A 446 7.40 1.48 -21.69
C ALA A 446 8.29 0.26 -21.98
N VAL A 447 7.80 -0.97 -21.78
CA VAL A 447 8.57 -2.15 -22.17
C VAL A 447 8.57 -2.30 -23.68
N ALA A 448 9.76 -2.16 -24.25
CA ALA A 448 10.05 -2.26 -25.66
C ALA A 448 9.80 -3.69 -26.20
N LEU A 449 8.54 -4.12 -26.36
CA LEU A 449 8.25 -5.38 -27.05
C LEU A 449 8.26 -5.20 -28.57
N VAL A 450 7.57 -4.18 -29.08
CA VAL A 450 7.45 -3.96 -30.53
C VAL A 450 8.77 -3.52 -31.17
N PRO A 451 9.56 -2.59 -30.61
CA PRO A 451 10.74 -2.11 -31.33
C PRO A 451 11.86 -3.16 -31.52
N PRO A 452 12.26 -3.98 -30.53
CA PRO A 452 13.21 -5.07 -30.76
C PRO A 452 12.67 -6.10 -31.76
N LEU A 453 11.37 -6.36 -31.75
CA LEU A 453 10.74 -7.22 -32.73
C LEU A 453 10.79 -6.65 -34.16
N CYS A 454 10.61 -5.33 -34.31
CA CYS A 454 10.78 -4.65 -35.60
C CYS A 454 12.25 -4.69 -36.05
N VAL A 455 13.22 -4.44 -35.15
CA VAL A 455 14.65 -4.56 -35.46
C VAL A 455 15.01 -5.99 -35.88
N ALA A 456 14.41 -7.00 -35.25
CA ALA A 456 14.58 -8.38 -35.67
C ALA A 456 14.07 -8.61 -37.10
N GLY A 457 12.87 -8.11 -37.43
CA GLY A 457 12.32 -8.17 -38.79
C GLY A 457 13.15 -7.40 -39.83
N ILE A 458 13.68 -6.23 -39.45
CA ILE A 458 14.62 -5.47 -40.28
C ILE A 458 15.91 -6.27 -40.53
N GLY A 459 16.46 -6.92 -39.49
CA GLY A 459 17.62 -7.78 -39.61
C GLY A 459 17.41 -8.95 -40.58
N LEU A 460 16.21 -9.56 -40.58
CA LEU A 460 15.85 -10.55 -41.60
C LEU A 460 15.77 -9.96 -43.00
N GLY A 461 15.21 -8.75 -43.15
CA GLY A 461 15.16 -8.03 -44.43
C GLY A 461 16.56 -7.72 -44.98
N TRP A 462 17.51 -7.37 -44.12
CA TRP A 462 18.92 -7.18 -44.48
C TRP A 462 19.70 -8.48 -44.67
N GLY A 463 19.12 -9.64 -44.39
CA GLY A 463 19.84 -10.92 -44.35
C GLY A 463 20.89 -11.00 -43.22
N ASN A 464 20.88 -10.07 -42.26
CA ASN A 464 21.79 -10.04 -41.14
C ASN A 464 21.21 -10.82 -39.95
N LEU A 465 21.57 -12.11 -39.88
CA LEU A 465 21.10 -13.00 -38.83
C LEU A 465 21.60 -12.60 -37.43
N ASP A 466 22.75 -11.93 -37.31
CA ASP A 466 23.26 -11.48 -36.00
C ASP A 466 22.36 -10.39 -35.40
N VAL A 467 21.95 -9.41 -36.22
CA VAL A 467 20.96 -8.38 -35.85
C VAL A 467 19.63 -9.03 -35.45
N PHE A 468 19.14 -9.99 -36.25
CA PHE A 468 17.92 -10.73 -35.94
C PHE A 468 18.01 -11.44 -34.58
N TYR A 469 19.03 -12.27 -34.35
CA TYR A 469 19.15 -13.06 -33.13
C TYR A 469 19.28 -12.19 -31.88
N LYS A 470 20.09 -11.14 -31.92
CA LYS A 470 20.30 -10.25 -30.77
C LYS A 470 19.02 -9.47 -30.41
N ALA A 471 18.34 -8.90 -31.41
CA ALA A 471 17.10 -8.17 -31.18
C ALA A 471 15.93 -9.08 -30.79
N PHE A 472 15.86 -10.28 -31.37
CA PHE A 472 14.85 -11.28 -31.02
C PHE A 472 15.09 -11.86 -29.62
N LEU A 473 16.34 -12.04 -29.19
CA LEU A 473 16.68 -12.45 -27.83
C LEU A 473 16.21 -11.41 -26.81
N LEU A 474 16.40 -10.11 -27.09
CA LEU A 474 15.88 -9.03 -26.26
C LEU A 474 14.35 -9.09 -26.14
N TYR A 475 13.66 -9.27 -27.26
CA TYR A 475 12.20 -9.43 -27.30
C TYR A 475 11.73 -10.62 -26.44
N LEU A 476 12.36 -11.78 -26.61
CA LEU A 476 12.00 -13.00 -25.88
C LEU A 476 12.26 -12.85 -24.38
N ALA A 477 13.39 -12.23 -24.01
CA ALA A 477 13.73 -11.95 -22.62
C ALA A 477 12.70 -11.03 -21.96
N ASN A 478 12.25 -10.01 -22.67
CA ASN A 478 11.21 -9.12 -22.19
C ASN A 478 9.88 -9.86 -21.95
N ILE A 479 9.43 -10.70 -22.89
CA ILE A 479 8.20 -11.48 -22.71
C ILE A 479 8.29 -12.40 -21.49
N VAL A 480 9.37 -13.18 -21.37
CA VAL A 480 9.50 -14.13 -20.26
C VAL A 480 9.66 -13.43 -18.92
N GLY A 481 10.41 -12.33 -18.87
CA GLY A 481 10.51 -11.49 -17.67
C GLY A 481 9.16 -10.95 -17.22
N ILE A 482 8.36 -10.42 -18.17
CA ILE A 482 6.99 -9.95 -17.88
C ILE A 482 6.10 -11.10 -17.39
N VAL A 483 6.07 -12.22 -18.10
CA VAL A 483 5.20 -13.37 -17.75
C VAL A 483 5.55 -13.93 -16.37
N PHE A 484 6.84 -14.04 -16.06
CA PHE A 484 7.34 -14.48 -14.76
C PHE A 484 6.85 -13.54 -13.65
N ALA A 485 7.14 -12.24 -13.80
CA ALA A 485 6.84 -11.22 -12.80
C ALA A 485 5.33 -11.01 -12.61
N ALA A 486 4.57 -10.89 -13.70
CA ALA A 486 3.12 -10.77 -13.65
C ALA A 486 2.49 -11.98 -12.95
N GLY A 487 2.99 -13.18 -13.24
CA GLY A 487 2.54 -14.41 -12.56
C GLY A 487 2.82 -14.42 -11.05
N ILE A 488 3.96 -13.89 -10.60
CA ILE A 488 4.24 -13.70 -9.16
C ILE A 488 3.25 -12.70 -8.56
N MET A 489 3.02 -11.57 -9.24
CA MET A 489 2.12 -10.54 -8.73
C MET A 489 0.68 -11.05 -8.61
N PHE A 490 0.18 -11.77 -9.61
CA PHE A 490 -1.13 -12.42 -9.55
C PHE A 490 -1.23 -13.43 -8.40
N TYR A 491 -0.17 -14.21 -8.15
CA TYR A 491 -0.12 -15.11 -6.99
C TYR A 491 -0.18 -14.34 -5.66
N LEU A 492 0.62 -13.28 -5.51
CA LEU A 492 0.64 -12.45 -4.30
C LEU A 492 -0.70 -11.77 -4.02
N LEU A 493 -1.42 -11.38 -5.07
CA LEU A 493 -2.73 -10.76 -5.00
C LEU A 493 -3.88 -11.78 -4.86
N GLY A 494 -3.59 -13.09 -4.81
CA GLY A 494 -4.60 -14.13 -4.58
C GLY A 494 -5.35 -14.61 -5.82
N TYR A 495 -4.89 -14.27 -7.03
CA TYR A 495 -5.49 -14.70 -8.31
C TYR A 495 -5.17 -16.15 -8.71
N ALA A 496 -4.46 -16.89 -7.86
CA ALA A 496 -4.16 -18.31 -8.08
C ALA A 496 -4.24 -19.13 -6.79
N SER A 497 -4.78 -20.36 -6.92
CA SER A 497 -4.83 -21.32 -5.82
C SER A 497 -3.44 -21.86 -5.48
N LYS A 498 -3.13 -21.94 -4.17
CA LYS A 498 -1.84 -22.42 -3.65
C LYS A 498 -1.45 -23.82 -4.14
N ARG A 499 -2.43 -24.69 -4.43
CA ARG A 499 -2.18 -26.08 -4.86
C ARG A 499 -1.56 -26.16 -6.25
N TYR A 500 -1.92 -25.22 -7.13
CA TYR A 500 -1.45 -25.19 -8.51
C TYR A 500 -0.27 -24.22 -8.69
N ALA A 501 -0.24 -23.13 -7.91
CA ALA A 501 0.77 -22.08 -8.06
C ALA A 501 2.23 -22.57 -7.93
N SER A 502 2.53 -23.55 -7.07
CA SER A 502 3.90 -24.05 -6.87
C SER A 502 4.49 -24.71 -8.13
N ALA A 503 3.71 -25.52 -8.83
CA ALA A 503 4.16 -26.16 -10.08
C ALA A 503 4.34 -25.14 -11.22
N ALA A 504 3.41 -24.18 -11.36
CA ALA A 504 3.56 -23.10 -12.35
C ALA A 504 4.78 -22.21 -12.06
N LEU A 505 5.13 -21.98 -10.79
CA LEU A 505 6.31 -21.19 -10.42
C LEU A 505 7.61 -21.87 -10.84
N ILE A 506 7.71 -23.20 -10.72
CA ILE A 506 8.90 -23.96 -11.16
C ILE A 506 9.09 -23.83 -12.67
N ILE A 507 8.04 -24.05 -13.47
CA ILE A 507 8.11 -23.94 -14.94
C ILE A 507 8.58 -22.53 -15.36
N LYS A 508 8.05 -21.49 -14.72
CA LYS A 508 8.44 -20.11 -15.01
C LYS A 508 9.88 -19.82 -14.59
N LEU A 509 10.35 -20.38 -13.48
CA LEU A 509 11.73 -20.23 -13.03
C LEU A 509 12.71 -20.92 -14.00
N LEU A 510 12.33 -22.08 -14.55
CA LEU A 510 13.08 -22.77 -15.60
C LEU A 510 13.13 -21.97 -16.90
N LEU A 511 12.00 -21.41 -17.35
CA LEU A 511 11.95 -20.53 -18.54
C LEU A 511 12.81 -19.28 -18.36
N LEU A 512 12.75 -18.65 -17.18
CA LEU A 512 13.57 -17.50 -16.85
C LEU A 512 15.06 -17.87 -16.86
N ALA A 513 15.43 -18.99 -16.23
CA ALA A 513 16.81 -19.48 -16.22
C ALA A 513 17.34 -19.79 -17.63
N SER A 514 16.50 -20.36 -18.50
CA SER A 514 16.83 -20.66 -19.90
C SER A 514 17.20 -19.42 -20.71
N ILE A 515 16.60 -18.28 -20.41
CA ILE A 515 16.88 -17.00 -21.09
C ILE A 515 17.99 -16.22 -20.39
N PHE A 516 18.11 -16.37 -19.07
CA PHE A 516 19.15 -15.71 -18.30
C PHE A 516 20.55 -16.07 -18.82
N PHE A 517 20.78 -17.34 -19.19
CA PHE A 517 22.07 -17.79 -19.71
C PHE A 517 22.50 -17.07 -21.01
N PRO A 518 21.74 -17.08 -22.13
CA PRO A 518 22.13 -16.37 -23.34
C PRO A 518 22.23 -14.85 -23.14
N LEU A 519 21.38 -14.27 -22.28
CA LEU A 519 21.44 -12.84 -21.97
C LEU A 519 22.68 -12.48 -21.13
N TYR A 520 23.09 -13.36 -20.21
CA TYR A 520 24.34 -13.22 -19.46
C TYR A 520 25.54 -13.24 -20.42
N VAL A 521 25.57 -14.19 -21.36
CA VAL A 521 26.62 -14.25 -22.39
C VAL A 521 26.64 -12.98 -23.23
N ALA A 522 25.49 -12.51 -23.72
CA ALA A 522 25.39 -11.26 -24.49
C ALA A 522 25.89 -10.05 -23.69
N THR A 523 25.52 -9.96 -22.41
CA THR A 523 25.98 -8.88 -21.51
C THR A 523 27.50 -8.91 -21.37
N GLN A 524 28.11 -10.09 -21.25
CA GLN A 524 29.57 -10.22 -21.17
C GLN A 524 30.26 -9.76 -22.46
N THR A 525 29.65 -9.98 -23.63
CA THR A 525 30.16 -9.47 -24.91
C THR A 525 30.13 -7.94 -24.94
N VAL A 526 29.00 -7.32 -24.58
CA VAL A 526 28.88 -5.85 -24.51
C VAL A 526 29.86 -5.24 -23.51
N LEU A 527 30.03 -5.85 -22.33
CA LEU A 527 31.00 -5.39 -21.34
C LEU A 527 32.46 -5.51 -21.81
N LYS A 528 32.79 -6.52 -22.63
CA LYS A 528 34.11 -6.65 -23.24
C LYS A 528 34.34 -5.55 -24.28
N GLU A 529 33.35 -5.30 -25.13
CA GLU A 529 33.39 -4.21 -26.13
C GLU A 529 33.61 -2.84 -25.48
N GLU A 530 32.85 -2.51 -24.42
CA GLU A 530 33.01 -1.26 -23.66
C GLU A 530 34.39 -1.14 -23.00
N ARG A 531 34.93 -2.24 -22.44
CA ARG A 531 36.28 -2.24 -21.85
C ARG A 531 37.35 -1.95 -22.91
N ILE A 532 37.23 -2.53 -24.10
CA ILE A 532 38.16 -2.29 -25.21
C ILE A 532 38.01 -0.87 -25.73
N TYR A 533 36.77 -0.37 -25.86
CA TYR A 533 36.48 1.00 -26.24
C TYR A 533 37.15 2.01 -25.28
N GLU A 534 36.94 1.89 -23.97
CA GLU A 534 37.56 2.78 -22.98
C GLU A 534 39.11 2.65 -23.01
N GLN A 535 39.66 1.44 -23.17
CA GLN A 535 41.12 1.26 -23.30
C GLN A 535 41.72 1.94 -24.54
N ILE A 536 40.95 2.10 -25.62
CA ILE A 536 41.35 2.75 -26.87
C ILE A 536 41.13 4.26 -26.80
N LYS A 537 40.00 4.71 -26.24
CA LYS A 537 39.66 6.13 -26.05
C LYS A 537 40.69 6.88 -25.20
N TYR A 538 41.33 6.23 -24.23
CA TYR A 538 42.40 6.84 -23.43
C TYR A 538 43.81 6.72 -24.03
N LEU A 539 43.99 6.11 -25.21
CA LEU A 539 45.28 6.12 -25.91
C LEU A 539 45.50 7.51 -26.54
N LYS A 540 46.31 8.33 -25.88
CA LYS A 540 46.76 9.63 -26.42
C LYS A 540 48.07 9.45 -27.18
N PHE A 541 48.12 9.91 -28.43
CA PHE A 541 49.35 9.95 -29.22
C PHE A 541 49.58 11.36 -29.78
N LYS A 542 50.64 12.06 -29.37
CA LYS A 542 51.14 13.34 -29.97
C LYS A 542 50.06 14.24 -30.63
N ASN A 543 48.99 14.59 -29.88
CA ASN A 543 47.85 15.44 -30.32
C ASN A 543 46.84 14.82 -31.30
N VAL A 544 46.81 13.50 -31.43
CA VAL A 544 45.83 12.71 -32.16
C VAL A 544 44.83 12.12 -31.17
N THR A 545 43.54 12.26 -31.46
CA THR A 545 42.48 11.64 -30.65
C THR A 545 41.96 10.45 -31.45
N LEU A 546 42.12 9.25 -30.90
CA LEU A 546 41.59 8.03 -31.53
C LEU A 546 40.11 7.92 -31.16
N GLN A 547 39.25 7.78 -32.15
CA GLN A 547 37.82 7.55 -31.94
C GLN A 547 37.45 6.22 -32.60
N LEU A 548 37.16 5.23 -31.79
CA LEU A 548 36.81 3.91 -32.28
C LEU A 548 35.44 4.00 -33.00
N ASP A 549 35.40 3.51 -34.24
CA ASP A 549 34.24 3.68 -35.13
C ASP A 549 33.31 2.45 -35.02
N ASN A 550 33.87 1.23 -35.07
CA ASN A 550 33.11 -0.01 -34.90
C ASN A 550 34.02 -1.19 -34.50
N ILE A 551 33.51 -2.15 -33.72
CA ILE A 551 34.18 -3.43 -33.41
C ILE A 551 33.32 -4.55 -33.99
N GLN A 552 33.90 -5.38 -34.85
CA GLN A 552 33.24 -6.57 -35.40
C GLN A 552 33.95 -7.83 -34.91
N TYR A 553 33.25 -8.68 -34.16
CA TYR A 553 33.79 -9.95 -33.70
C TYR A 553 33.50 -11.07 -34.71
N HIS A 554 34.54 -11.76 -35.17
CA HIS A 554 34.44 -12.99 -35.97
C HIS A 554 34.85 -14.22 -35.14
N LYS A 555 34.50 -15.43 -35.61
CA LYS A 555 34.84 -16.70 -34.95
C LYS A 555 36.34 -16.88 -34.65
N ASN A 556 37.23 -16.15 -35.35
CA ASN A 556 38.69 -16.24 -35.22
C ASN A 556 39.34 -14.95 -34.69
N GLY A 557 38.61 -14.11 -33.96
CA GLY A 557 39.13 -12.89 -33.31
C GLY A 557 38.29 -11.63 -33.59
N ALA A 558 38.67 -10.51 -32.97
CA ALA A 558 38.02 -9.22 -33.19
C ALA A 558 38.68 -8.45 -34.33
N THR A 559 37.87 -7.83 -35.18
CA THR A 559 38.27 -6.83 -36.16
C THR A 559 37.88 -5.44 -35.63
N LEU A 560 38.88 -4.60 -35.38
CA LEU A 560 38.71 -3.28 -34.76
C LEU A 560 38.83 -2.17 -35.81
N PHE A 561 37.71 -1.56 -36.20
CA PHE A 561 37.69 -0.37 -37.05
C PHE A 561 37.86 0.88 -36.18
N ILE A 562 39.03 1.52 -36.27
CA ILE A 562 39.38 2.69 -35.47
C ILE A 562 39.51 3.91 -36.39
N SER A 563 38.60 4.86 -36.26
CA SER A 563 38.71 6.15 -36.93
C SER A 563 39.65 7.07 -36.16
N VAL A 564 40.45 7.83 -36.89
CA VAL A 564 41.52 8.64 -36.29
C VAL A 564 41.26 10.10 -36.58
N LEU A 565 40.84 10.84 -35.56
CA LEU A 565 40.69 12.28 -35.65
C LEU A 565 42.02 12.96 -35.34
N SER A 566 42.61 13.55 -36.37
CA SER A 566 43.87 14.28 -36.29
C SER A 566 43.71 15.64 -36.94
N LYS A 567 44.14 16.69 -36.23
CA LYS A 567 44.20 18.06 -36.75
C LYS A 567 45.24 18.25 -37.88
N LYS A 568 46.06 17.23 -38.16
CA LYS A 568 47.11 17.23 -39.20
C LYS A 568 47.09 15.92 -39.96
N ASN A 569 47.45 15.97 -41.25
CA ASN A 569 47.71 14.76 -42.04
C ASN A 569 48.81 13.92 -41.42
N LEU A 570 48.46 12.68 -41.08
CA LEU A 570 49.39 11.72 -40.47
C LEU A 570 50.31 11.13 -41.53
N SER A 571 51.62 11.16 -41.28
CA SER A 571 52.61 10.50 -42.13
C SER A 571 52.49 8.97 -42.06
N ALA A 572 53.00 8.25 -43.06
CA ALA A 572 52.97 6.78 -43.09
C ALA A 572 53.64 6.15 -41.85
N ARG A 573 54.75 6.74 -41.38
CA ARG A 573 55.48 6.29 -40.19
C ARG A 573 54.67 6.48 -38.89
N GLU A 574 53.87 7.55 -38.79
CA GLU A 574 53.01 7.78 -37.63
C GLU A 574 51.82 6.82 -37.61
N LYS A 575 51.24 6.53 -38.78
CA LYS A 575 50.17 5.51 -38.91
C LYS A 575 50.68 4.13 -38.50
N GLU A 576 51.88 3.74 -38.94
CA GLU A 576 52.52 2.47 -38.53
C GLU A 576 52.83 2.43 -37.03
N ALA A 577 53.32 3.52 -36.43
CA ALA A 577 53.59 3.59 -35.00
C ALA A 577 52.31 3.42 -34.16
N ILE A 578 51.21 4.05 -34.56
CA ILE A 578 49.89 3.89 -33.93
C ILE A 578 49.42 2.44 -34.06
N LEU A 579 49.53 1.85 -35.26
CA LEU A 579 49.17 0.46 -35.54
C LEU A 579 49.96 -0.52 -34.66
N GLN A 580 51.28 -0.35 -34.53
CA GLN A 580 52.12 -1.20 -33.68
C GLN A 580 51.79 -1.07 -32.19
N GLN A 581 51.50 0.14 -31.71
CA GLN A 581 51.14 0.36 -30.31
C GLN A 581 49.80 -0.31 -29.95
N ILE A 582 48.83 -0.25 -30.87
CA ILE A 582 47.53 -0.92 -30.72
C ILE A 582 47.72 -2.45 -30.77
N LYS A 583 48.47 -2.98 -31.74
CA LYS A 583 48.80 -4.41 -31.84
C LYS A 583 49.56 -4.94 -30.61
N LYS A 584 50.44 -4.14 -30.01
CA LYS A 584 51.18 -4.51 -28.79
C LYS A 584 50.27 -4.61 -27.56
N LYS A 585 49.21 -3.78 -27.51
CA LYS A 585 48.25 -3.77 -26.40
C LYS A 585 47.14 -4.84 -26.58
N PHE A 586 46.87 -5.24 -27.82
CA PHE A 586 45.86 -6.26 -28.17
C PHE A 586 46.45 -7.38 -29.06
N PRO A 587 47.40 -8.20 -28.55
CA PRO A 587 48.14 -9.18 -29.36
C PRO A 587 47.33 -10.42 -29.80
N ALA A 588 46.14 -10.64 -29.23
CA ALA A 588 45.33 -11.85 -29.43
C ALA A 588 44.22 -11.71 -30.48
N GLU A 589 44.09 -10.55 -31.14
CA GLU A 589 42.99 -10.25 -32.05
C GLU A 589 43.48 -9.94 -33.47
N ASN A 590 42.77 -10.42 -34.51
CA ASN A 590 43.06 -10.13 -35.91
C ASN A 590 42.64 -8.69 -36.26
N LEU A 591 43.51 -7.75 -35.92
CA LEU A 591 43.30 -6.31 -36.02
C LEU A 591 43.46 -5.78 -37.46
N ILE A 592 42.36 -5.32 -38.05
CA ILE A 592 42.35 -4.53 -39.29
C ILE A 592 42.03 -3.08 -38.93
N ILE A 593 43.05 -2.22 -38.96
CA ILE A 593 42.89 -0.79 -38.63
C ILE A 593 42.75 0.00 -39.94
N SER A 594 41.60 0.65 -40.13
CA SER A 594 41.36 1.56 -41.25
C SER A 594 41.44 3.01 -40.78
N PHE A 595 42.34 3.80 -41.36
CA PHE A 595 42.48 5.22 -41.01
C PHE A 595 41.46 6.05 -41.78
N LYS A 596 40.37 6.43 -41.12
CA LYS A 596 39.47 7.49 -41.62
C LYS A 596 39.87 8.81 -40.97
N GLN A 597 40.43 9.72 -41.76
CA GLN A 597 40.81 11.04 -41.28
C GLN A 597 39.66 12.01 -41.52
N MET A 598 39.06 12.51 -40.44
CA MET A 598 38.18 13.68 -40.50
C MET A 598 39.06 14.92 -40.36
N LEU A 599 39.07 15.78 -41.38
CA LEU A 599 39.74 17.09 -41.36
C LEU A 599 38.94 18.10 -40.54
#